data_AF-A0A6H2A1U5-F1
#
_entry.id   AF-A0A6H2A1U5-F1
#
_cell.length_a   1.000
_cell.length_b   1.000
_cell.length_c   1.000
_cell.angle_alpha   90.00
_cell.angle_beta   90.00
_cell.angle_gamma   90.00
#
_symmetry.space_group_name_H-M   'P 1'
#
loop_
_entity.id
_entity.type
_entity.pdbx_description
1 polymer ?
#
loop_
_entity_poly.entity_id
_entity_poly.type
_entity_poly.pdbx_seq_one_letter_code
_entity_poly.pdbx_strand_id
1 'polypeptide(L)'
;MEEQARYELAAFSIEAAVIATLDAKFGDITVITDKNSYDFVMGGLREYRDLRIQVVEEHKLIKGPLLKKTKEIDAKKKEYLDLLAPGEERLKAVRKTEDDRVAAIEQTRIDEIKAKIDDIKSQSYSLSQLSANRLEALIQLVKNFDITEYEFQEFVADAKAAAFNALVELDIALKDRIKRDEAEAERIAEEARLDKIREEQKAEREEAEAKQLELDSRQAQIDVTMQELANAKAELEVEKKTAEDKKIREAFEKYAKEEARIQAEKDAKEKAEREEKARLAKEEAEKAEKAKLEALQPDRDKLEAWANEILDMRPPKLESIAAKKIADNMLTTIFQAVNGLLAQSKNL
;
A
#
# COMPACT_ATOMS: atom_id res chain seq x y z
N MET A 1 -85.97 -80.82 3.31
CA MET A 1 -87.27 -80.96 2.63
C MET A 1 -87.18 -80.20 1.33
N GLU A 2 -86.65 -80.87 0.31
CA GLU A 2 -86.66 -80.41 -1.07
C GLU A 2 -88.08 -80.60 -1.61
N GLU A 3 -88.91 -79.58 -1.53
CA GLU A 3 -90.06 -79.48 -2.42
C GLU A 3 -89.53 -78.84 -3.71
N GLN A 4 -88.89 -79.66 -4.54
CA GLN A 4 -88.63 -79.32 -5.94
C GLN A 4 -89.98 -78.94 -6.53
N ALA A 5 -90.19 -77.64 -6.75
CA ALA A 5 -91.33 -77.14 -7.50
C ALA A 5 -91.17 -77.64 -8.94
N ARG A 6 -91.65 -78.87 -9.19
CA ARG A 6 -92.10 -79.29 -10.51
C ARG A 6 -93.23 -78.34 -10.86
N TYR A 7 -92.89 -77.25 -11.55
CA TYR A 7 -93.89 -76.52 -12.31
C TYR A 7 -94.25 -77.43 -13.47
N GLU A 8 -95.20 -78.33 -13.24
CA GLU A 8 -95.92 -78.96 -14.34
C GLU A 8 -96.54 -77.82 -15.15
N LEU A 9 -96.19 -77.75 -16.44
CA LEU A 9 -96.87 -76.87 -17.39
C LEU A 9 -98.34 -77.26 -17.33
N ALA A 10 -99.16 -76.43 -16.69
CA ALA A 10 -100.60 -76.66 -16.61
C ALA A 10 -101.12 -76.83 -18.05
N ALA A 11 -101.59 -78.04 -18.37
CA ALA A 11 -102.09 -78.36 -19.68
C ALA A 11 -103.42 -77.63 -19.88
N PHE A 12 -103.60 -76.99 -21.05
CA PHE A 12 -104.92 -76.51 -21.47
C PHE A 12 -105.85 -77.71 -21.62
N SER A 13 -107.11 -77.56 -21.24
CA SER A 13 -108.09 -78.65 -21.35
C SER A 13 -108.51 -78.93 -22.81
N ILE A 14 -108.19 -77.99 -23.72
CA ILE A 14 -108.45 -78.11 -25.15
C ILE A 14 -107.24 -78.75 -25.84
N GLU A 15 -107.44 -79.97 -26.32
CA GLU A 15 -106.45 -80.71 -27.10
C GLU A 15 -106.46 -80.29 -28.57
N ALA A 16 -105.32 -80.44 -29.25
CA ALA A 16 -105.20 -80.18 -30.69
C ALA A 16 -106.19 -80.99 -31.55
N ALA A 17 -106.63 -82.16 -31.06
CA ALA A 17 -107.64 -82.99 -31.72
C ALA A 17 -109.03 -82.33 -31.78
N VAL A 18 -109.39 -81.50 -30.80
CA VAL A 18 -110.67 -80.77 -30.78
C VAL A 18 -110.68 -79.69 -31.87
N ILE A 19 -109.56 -78.99 -32.03
CA ILE A 19 -109.37 -77.99 -33.09
C ILE A 19 -109.43 -78.66 -34.46
N ALA A 20 -108.72 -79.79 -34.64
CA ALA A 20 -108.74 -80.56 -35.88
C ALA A 20 -110.15 -81.06 -36.24
N THR A 21 -110.99 -81.38 -35.24
CA THR A 21 -112.38 -81.78 -35.47
C THR A 21 -113.24 -80.61 -35.95
N LEU A 22 -113.03 -79.39 -35.42
CA LEU A 22 -113.69 -78.19 -35.93
C LEU A 22 -113.22 -77.86 -37.35
N ASP A 23 -111.92 -77.99 -37.63
CA ASP A 23 -111.35 -77.77 -38.96
C ASP A 23 -111.95 -78.76 -39.97
N ALA A 24 -112.09 -80.03 -39.62
CA ALA A 24 -112.76 -81.01 -40.48
C ALA A 24 -114.26 -80.72 -40.68
N LYS A 25 -114.93 -80.14 -39.68
CA LYS A 25 -116.37 -79.84 -39.71
C LYS A 25 -116.70 -78.58 -40.52
N PHE A 26 -115.85 -77.57 -40.48
CA PHE A 26 -116.11 -76.24 -41.08
C PHE A 26 -115.12 -75.85 -42.18
N GLY A 27 -114.01 -76.56 -42.36
CA GLY A 27 -112.89 -76.16 -43.21
C GLY A 27 -113.13 -76.22 -44.71
N ASP A 28 -114.08 -77.03 -45.17
CA ASP A 28 -114.36 -77.21 -46.61
C ASP A 28 -115.24 -76.11 -47.21
N ILE A 29 -115.77 -75.18 -46.40
CA ILE A 29 -116.62 -74.08 -46.89
C ILE A 29 -115.76 -72.94 -47.41
N THR A 30 -115.90 -72.66 -48.71
CA THR A 30 -115.16 -71.60 -49.40
C THR A 30 -116.05 -70.46 -49.93
N VAL A 31 -117.36 -70.67 -50.04
CA VAL A 31 -118.33 -69.67 -50.54
C VAL A 31 -119.67 -69.81 -49.80
N ILE A 32 -120.33 -68.70 -49.47
CA ILE A 32 -121.69 -68.65 -48.92
C ILE A 32 -122.66 -68.43 -50.08
N THR A 33 -123.53 -69.39 -50.35
CA THR A 33 -124.43 -69.37 -51.52
C THR A 33 -125.90 -69.15 -51.14
N ASP A 34 -126.26 -69.43 -49.89
CA ASP A 34 -127.63 -69.36 -49.39
C ASP A 34 -127.68 -69.08 -47.87
N LYS A 35 -128.88 -68.99 -47.33
CA LYS A 35 -129.09 -68.76 -45.89
C LYS A 35 -128.55 -69.91 -45.02
N ASN A 36 -128.63 -71.15 -45.49
CA ASN A 36 -128.20 -72.32 -44.70
C ASN A 36 -126.67 -72.38 -44.56
N SER A 37 -125.94 -72.10 -45.64
CA SER A 37 -124.48 -71.96 -45.66
C SER A 37 -124.01 -70.78 -44.79
N TYR A 38 -124.75 -69.67 -44.78
CA TYR A 38 -124.49 -68.55 -43.87
C TYR A 38 -124.67 -68.95 -42.40
N ASP A 39 -125.80 -69.56 -42.05
CA ASP A 39 -126.11 -69.99 -40.68
C ASP A 39 -125.09 -71.03 -40.17
N PHE A 40 -124.62 -71.93 -41.04
CA PHE A 40 -123.59 -72.92 -40.72
C PHE A 40 -122.22 -72.28 -40.44
N VAL A 41 -121.76 -71.33 -41.27
CA VAL A 41 -120.52 -70.58 -41.03
C VAL A 41 -120.61 -69.78 -39.74
N MET A 42 -121.75 -69.14 -39.47
CA MET A 42 -121.97 -68.40 -38.23
C MET A 42 -121.98 -69.31 -36.99
N GLY A 43 -122.46 -70.55 -37.12
CA GLY A 43 -122.33 -71.60 -36.12
C GLY A 43 -120.87 -71.96 -35.85
N GLY A 44 -120.07 -72.22 -36.90
CA GLY A 44 -118.65 -72.50 -36.76
C GLY A 44 -117.86 -71.34 -36.14
N LEU A 45 -118.10 -70.11 -36.59
CA LEU A 45 -117.48 -68.91 -36.00
C LEU A 45 -117.81 -68.74 -34.52
N ARG A 46 -118.99 -69.18 -34.07
CA ARG A 46 -119.35 -69.21 -32.65
C ARG A 46 -118.55 -70.29 -31.93
N GLU A 47 -118.52 -71.52 -32.44
CA GLU A 47 -117.77 -72.63 -31.83
C GLU A 47 -116.26 -72.33 -31.70
N TYR A 48 -115.60 -71.79 -32.73
CA TYR A 48 -114.20 -71.36 -32.64
C TYR A 48 -113.99 -70.22 -31.63
N ARG A 49 -114.94 -69.27 -31.59
CA ARG A 49 -114.87 -68.14 -30.65
C ARG A 49 -115.00 -68.63 -29.21
N ASP A 50 -115.91 -69.55 -28.94
CA ASP A 50 -116.15 -70.09 -27.61
C ASP A 50 -114.92 -70.87 -27.12
N LEU A 51 -114.30 -71.71 -27.96
CA LEU A 51 -113.03 -72.36 -27.63
C LEU A 51 -111.91 -71.34 -27.37
N ARG A 52 -111.80 -70.29 -28.20
CA ARG A 52 -110.79 -69.23 -27.98
C ARG A 52 -111.00 -68.52 -26.65
N ILE A 53 -112.25 -68.22 -26.28
CA ILE A 53 -112.59 -67.62 -24.98
C ILE A 53 -112.14 -68.55 -23.86
N GLN A 54 -112.46 -69.84 -23.95
CA GLN A 54 -112.05 -70.84 -22.95
C GLN A 54 -110.53 -70.92 -22.79
N VAL A 55 -109.74 -70.96 -23.88
CA VAL A 55 -108.26 -70.94 -23.80
C VAL A 55 -107.77 -69.67 -23.09
N VAL A 56 -108.35 -68.50 -23.39
CA VAL A 56 -107.95 -67.23 -22.76
C VAL A 56 -108.28 -67.23 -21.27
N GLU A 57 -109.44 -67.77 -20.88
CA GLU A 57 -109.84 -67.90 -19.47
C GLU A 57 -108.94 -68.87 -18.71
N GLU A 58 -108.66 -70.05 -19.27
CA GLU A 58 -107.72 -71.02 -18.69
C GLU A 58 -106.33 -70.42 -18.52
N HIS A 59 -105.81 -69.73 -19.54
CA HIS A 59 -104.53 -69.03 -19.44
C HIS A 59 -104.52 -67.99 -18.32
N LYS A 60 -105.62 -67.25 -18.14
CA LYS A 60 -105.75 -66.26 -17.05
C LYS A 60 -105.78 -66.93 -15.67
N LEU A 61 -106.49 -68.05 -15.53
CA LEU A 61 -106.58 -68.83 -14.30
C LEU A 61 -105.23 -69.46 -13.92
N ILE A 62 -104.46 -69.94 -14.89
CA ILE A 62 -103.13 -70.51 -14.67
C ILE A 62 -102.10 -69.42 -14.35
N LYS A 63 -102.02 -68.38 -15.18
CA LYS A 63 -100.96 -67.36 -15.08
C LYS A 63 -101.15 -66.40 -13.90
N GLY A 64 -102.39 -66.10 -13.51
CA GLY A 64 -102.69 -65.15 -12.43
C GLY A 64 -102.03 -65.51 -11.10
N PRO A 65 -102.25 -66.72 -10.54
CA PRO A 65 -101.62 -67.18 -9.30
C PRO A 65 -100.09 -67.25 -9.39
N LEU A 66 -99.54 -67.66 -10.54
CA LEU A 66 -98.10 -67.71 -10.76
C LEU A 66 -97.46 -66.33 -10.66
N LEU A 67 -98.02 -65.33 -11.34
CA LEU A 67 -97.54 -63.95 -11.25
C LEU A 67 -97.65 -63.40 -9.82
N LYS A 68 -98.70 -63.74 -9.09
CA LYS A 68 -98.87 -63.34 -7.69
C LYS A 68 -97.77 -63.97 -6.82
N LYS A 69 -97.52 -65.27 -6.96
CA LYS A 69 -96.48 -66.00 -6.23
C LYS A 69 -95.08 -65.45 -6.54
N THR A 70 -94.78 -65.15 -7.81
CA THR A 70 -93.50 -64.51 -8.20
C THR A 70 -93.33 -63.16 -7.52
N LYS A 71 -94.37 -62.30 -7.53
CA LYS A 71 -94.33 -61.01 -6.83
C LYS A 71 -94.11 -61.15 -5.32
N GLU A 72 -94.74 -62.13 -4.69
CA GLU A 72 -94.55 -62.43 -3.26
C GLU A 72 -93.12 -62.90 -2.96
N ILE A 73 -92.54 -63.74 -3.83
CA ILE A 73 -91.14 -64.17 -3.72
C ILE A 73 -90.20 -62.97 -3.86
N ASP A 74 -90.41 -62.10 -4.84
CA ASP A 74 -89.60 -60.90 -5.06
C ASP A 74 -89.71 -59.93 -3.87
N ALA A 75 -90.91 -59.76 -3.31
CA ALA A 75 -91.14 -58.95 -2.13
C ALA A 75 -90.39 -59.50 -0.90
N LYS A 76 -90.48 -60.81 -0.63
CA LYS A 76 -89.73 -61.46 0.46
C LYS A 76 -88.23 -61.40 0.26
N LYS A 77 -87.74 -61.58 -0.96
CA LYS A 77 -86.32 -61.39 -1.30
C LYS A 77 -85.88 -59.99 -0.93
N LYS A 78 -86.65 -58.97 -1.32
CA LYS A 78 -86.35 -57.57 -0.98
C LYS A 78 -86.36 -57.36 0.53
N GLU A 79 -87.37 -57.82 1.24
CA GLU A 79 -87.46 -57.75 2.71
C GLU A 79 -86.23 -58.35 3.38
N TYR A 80 -85.79 -59.55 2.94
CA TYR A 80 -84.59 -60.18 3.48
C TYR A 80 -83.31 -59.42 3.14
N LEU A 81 -83.18 -58.85 1.94
CA LEU A 81 -82.04 -58.01 1.59
C LEU A 81 -82.00 -56.73 2.45
N ASP A 82 -83.16 -56.08 2.65
CA ASP A 82 -83.29 -54.87 3.45
C ASP A 82 -82.98 -55.16 4.94
N LEU A 83 -83.31 -56.36 5.46
CA LEU A 83 -82.96 -56.79 6.81
C LEU A 83 -81.47 -57.11 6.98
N LEU A 84 -80.81 -57.64 5.94
CA LEU A 84 -79.40 -58.01 5.97
C LEU A 84 -78.46 -56.80 5.79
N ALA A 85 -78.86 -55.82 4.98
CA ALA A 85 -78.02 -54.68 4.61
C ALA A 85 -77.44 -53.89 5.80
N PRO A 86 -78.20 -53.54 6.87
CA PRO A 86 -77.64 -52.84 8.02
C PRO A 86 -76.58 -53.66 8.77
N GLY A 87 -76.72 -54.98 8.80
CA GLY A 87 -75.75 -55.89 9.40
C GLY A 87 -74.44 -55.92 8.62
N GLU A 88 -74.53 -56.01 7.29
CA GLU A 88 -73.37 -55.97 6.40
C GLU A 88 -72.61 -54.62 6.50
N GLU A 89 -73.33 -53.50 6.46
CA GLU A 89 -72.72 -52.16 6.59
C GLU A 89 -72.07 -51.95 7.95
N ARG A 90 -72.68 -52.46 9.04
CA ARG A 90 -72.05 -52.46 10.36
C ARG A 90 -70.74 -53.25 10.38
N LEU A 91 -70.72 -54.44 9.78
CA LEU A 91 -69.51 -55.27 9.73
C LEU A 91 -68.42 -54.63 8.86
N LYS A 92 -68.77 -54.01 7.74
CA LYS A 92 -67.83 -53.22 6.92
C LYS A 92 -67.21 -52.08 7.73
N ALA A 93 -68.01 -51.34 8.51
CA ALA A 93 -67.52 -50.25 9.35
C ALA A 93 -66.59 -50.74 10.46
N VAL A 94 -66.92 -51.86 11.12
CA VAL A 94 -66.06 -52.47 12.14
C VAL A 94 -64.73 -52.93 11.53
N ARG A 95 -64.77 -53.62 10.38
CA ARG A 95 -63.56 -54.05 9.66
C ARG A 95 -62.68 -52.84 9.33
N LYS A 96 -63.27 -51.79 8.74
CA LYS A 96 -62.54 -50.57 8.39
C LYS A 96 -61.86 -49.95 9.61
N THR A 97 -62.56 -49.84 10.74
CA THR A 97 -61.99 -49.25 11.98
C THR A 97 -60.77 -50.04 12.46
N GLU A 98 -60.84 -51.37 12.39
CA GLU A 98 -59.71 -52.23 12.80
C GLU A 98 -58.56 -52.18 11.80
N ASP A 99 -58.85 -52.21 10.49
CA ASP A 99 -57.84 -52.05 9.44
C ASP A 99 -57.11 -50.70 9.58
N ASP A 100 -57.85 -49.61 9.80
CA ASP A 100 -57.30 -48.26 10.02
C ASP A 100 -56.44 -48.21 11.31
N ARG A 101 -56.87 -48.89 12.39
CA ARG A 101 -56.12 -48.98 13.66
C ARG A 101 -54.80 -49.73 13.47
N VAL A 102 -54.83 -50.88 12.80
CA VAL A 102 -53.64 -51.69 12.52
C VAL A 102 -52.67 -50.91 11.62
N ALA A 103 -53.19 -50.24 10.59
CA ALA A 103 -52.38 -49.39 9.72
C ALA A 103 -51.74 -48.22 10.48
N ALA A 104 -52.46 -47.58 11.41
CA ALA A 104 -51.92 -46.49 12.21
C ALA A 104 -50.81 -46.94 13.17
N ILE A 105 -50.94 -48.12 13.79
CA ILE A 105 -49.90 -48.71 14.64
C ILE A 105 -48.65 -49.00 13.82
N GLU A 106 -48.82 -49.61 12.66
CA GLU A 106 -47.71 -49.94 11.77
C GLU A 106 -47.01 -48.68 11.24
N GLN A 107 -47.78 -47.66 10.87
CA GLN A 107 -47.22 -46.38 10.46
C GLN A 107 -46.43 -45.72 11.59
N THR A 108 -46.97 -45.75 12.83
CA THR A 108 -46.27 -45.21 14.01
C THR A 108 -44.94 -45.93 14.24
N ARG A 109 -44.92 -47.27 14.15
CA ARG A 109 -43.69 -48.07 14.25
C ARG A 109 -42.67 -47.66 13.20
N ILE A 110 -43.09 -47.53 11.94
CA ILE A 110 -42.23 -47.12 10.82
C ILE A 110 -41.67 -45.71 11.06
N ASP A 111 -42.50 -44.77 11.51
CA ASP A 111 -42.11 -43.39 11.77
C ASP A 111 -41.10 -43.29 12.94
N GLU A 112 -41.28 -44.08 13.99
CA GLU A 112 -40.32 -44.18 15.10
C GLU A 112 -38.96 -44.70 14.63
N ILE A 113 -38.92 -45.75 13.80
CA ILE A 113 -37.67 -46.28 13.25
C ILE A 113 -37.01 -45.26 12.31
N LYS A 114 -37.79 -44.59 11.46
CA LYS A 114 -37.27 -43.54 10.58
C LYS A 114 -36.73 -42.34 11.36
N ALA A 115 -37.39 -41.93 12.45
CA ALA A 115 -36.89 -40.87 13.32
C ALA A 115 -35.52 -41.23 13.91
N LYS A 116 -35.30 -42.47 14.36
CA LYS A 116 -33.97 -42.93 14.80
C LYS A 116 -32.92 -42.87 13.68
N ILE A 117 -33.29 -43.24 12.46
CA ILE A 117 -32.39 -43.16 11.29
C ILE A 117 -32.07 -41.69 10.98
N ASP A 118 -33.06 -40.81 11.06
CA ASP A 118 -32.85 -39.38 10.82
C ASP A 118 -32.03 -38.71 11.93
N ASP A 119 -32.15 -39.17 13.18
CA ASP A 119 -31.26 -38.75 14.26
C ASP A 119 -29.79 -39.08 13.94
N ILE A 120 -29.50 -40.27 13.39
CA ILE A 120 -28.15 -40.65 12.93
C ILE A 120 -27.66 -39.69 11.84
N LYS A 121 -28.52 -39.36 10.85
CA LYS A 121 -28.18 -38.41 9.79
C LYS A 121 -27.96 -36.99 10.32
N SER A 122 -28.75 -36.58 11.32
CA SER A 122 -28.76 -35.21 11.82
C SER A 122 -27.52 -34.85 12.63
N GLN A 123 -26.72 -35.84 13.07
CA GLN A 123 -25.43 -35.62 13.72
C GLN A 123 -24.44 -34.85 12.82
N SER A 124 -24.72 -34.76 11.51
CA SER A 124 -23.95 -33.98 10.55
C SER A 124 -24.34 -32.50 10.42
N TYR A 125 -25.37 -32.02 11.12
CA TYR A 125 -25.70 -30.59 11.07
C TYR A 125 -24.72 -29.78 11.93
N SER A 126 -24.10 -28.75 11.32
CA SER A 126 -23.16 -27.81 11.96
C SER A 126 -21.78 -28.38 12.36
N LEU A 127 -21.28 -29.37 11.62
CA LEU A 127 -19.93 -29.93 11.84
C LEU A 127 -18.80 -28.88 11.74
N SER A 128 -18.99 -27.83 10.93
CA SER A 128 -17.96 -26.83 10.65
C SER A 128 -17.51 -26.00 11.86
N GLN A 129 -18.36 -25.90 12.89
CA GLN A 129 -18.11 -25.14 14.13
C GLN A 129 -17.59 -26.00 15.28
N LEU A 130 -17.58 -27.33 15.14
CA LEU A 130 -17.12 -28.21 16.20
C LEU A 130 -15.58 -28.26 16.26
N SER A 131 -15.04 -28.38 17.47
CA SER A 131 -13.62 -28.66 17.71
C SER A 131 -13.25 -30.08 17.26
N ALA A 132 -11.98 -30.34 16.94
CA ALA A 132 -11.48 -31.67 16.58
C ALA A 132 -11.86 -32.75 17.62
N ASN A 133 -11.64 -32.49 18.91
CA ASN A 133 -12.01 -33.42 20.00
C ASN A 133 -13.50 -33.79 20.00
N ARG A 134 -14.37 -32.82 19.66
CA ARG A 134 -15.81 -33.06 19.61
C ARG A 134 -16.21 -33.89 18.40
N LEU A 135 -15.58 -33.64 17.25
CA LEU A 135 -15.76 -34.44 16.03
C LEU A 135 -15.30 -35.88 16.25
N GLU A 136 -14.16 -36.11 16.90
CA GLU A 136 -13.68 -37.44 17.28
C GLU A 136 -14.66 -38.17 18.22
N ALA A 137 -15.17 -37.47 19.23
CA ALA A 137 -16.15 -38.03 20.15
C ALA A 137 -17.44 -38.46 19.42
N LEU A 138 -17.92 -37.67 18.44
CA LEU A 138 -19.06 -38.02 17.60
C LEU A 138 -18.77 -39.22 16.69
N ILE A 139 -17.58 -39.29 16.09
CA ILE A 139 -17.16 -40.46 15.30
C ILE A 139 -17.20 -41.73 16.15
N GLN A 140 -16.70 -41.67 17.39
CA GLN A 140 -16.76 -42.83 18.30
C GLN A 140 -18.19 -43.17 18.70
N LEU A 141 -19.05 -42.16 18.92
CA LEU A 141 -20.46 -42.37 19.21
C LEU A 141 -21.14 -43.15 18.07
N VAL A 142 -20.96 -42.72 16.82
CA VAL A 142 -21.56 -43.39 15.65
C VAL A 142 -20.96 -44.77 15.42
N LYS A 143 -19.65 -44.96 15.63
CA LYS A 143 -19.00 -46.29 15.52
C LYS A 143 -19.49 -47.29 16.56
N ASN A 144 -19.79 -46.81 17.76
CA ASN A 144 -20.27 -47.63 18.87
C ASN A 144 -21.80 -47.75 18.90
N PHE A 145 -22.50 -47.10 17.97
CA PHE A 145 -23.95 -47.20 17.86
C PHE A 145 -24.32 -48.58 17.31
N ASP A 146 -24.97 -49.39 18.15
CA ASP A 146 -25.30 -50.78 17.80
C ASP A 146 -26.55 -50.80 16.91
N ILE A 147 -26.38 -51.16 15.64
CA ILE A 147 -27.49 -51.23 14.68
C ILE A 147 -27.94 -52.69 14.59
N THR A 148 -28.93 -53.03 15.41
CA THR A 148 -29.44 -54.39 15.53
C THR A 148 -30.74 -54.61 14.77
N GLU A 149 -31.00 -55.86 14.36
CA GLU A 149 -32.27 -56.28 13.75
C GLU A 149 -33.46 -56.14 14.72
N TYR A 150 -33.21 -56.22 16.03
CA TYR A 150 -34.24 -56.01 17.03
C TYR A 150 -34.79 -54.57 17.04
N GLU A 151 -33.91 -53.57 16.92
CA GLU A 151 -34.31 -52.16 17.02
C GLU A 151 -34.74 -51.54 15.69
N PHE A 152 -34.15 -51.97 14.58
CA PHE A 152 -34.38 -51.38 13.25
C PHE A 152 -35.14 -52.29 12.29
N GLN A 153 -35.36 -53.56 12.64
CA GLN A 153 -36.20 -54.50 11.90
C GLN A 153 -35.85 -54.54 10.40
N GLU A 154 -36.80 -54.31 9.50
CA GLU A 154 -36.55 -54.30 8.06
C GLU A 154 -35.66 -53.13 7.58
N PHE A 155 -35.46 -52.10 8.41
CA PHE A 155 -34.70 -50.90 8.09
C PHE A 155 -33.23 -50.95 8.54
N VAL A 156 -32.71 -52.12 8.94
CA VAL A 156 -31.29 -52.28 9.32
C VAL A 156 -30.34 -51.82 8.21
N ALA A 157 -30.67 -52.09 6.94
CA ALA A 157 -29.86 -51.68 5.81
C ALA A 157 -29.79 -50.14 5.70
N ASP A 158 -30.93 -49.46 5.85
CA ASP A 158 -31.02 -48.01 5.79
C ASP A 158 -30.31 -47.35 6.97
N ALA A 159 -30.44 -47.91 8.18
CA ALA A 159 -29.73 -47.44 9.36
C ALA A 159 -28.20 -47.57 9.21
N LYS A 160 -27.71 -48.70 8.68
CA LYS A 160 -26.28 -48.90 8.38
C LYS A 160 -25.77 -47.90 7.34
N ALA A 161 -26.56 -47.65 6.29
CA ALA A 161 -26.22 -46.66 5.28
C ALA A 161 -26.16 -45.23 5.88
N ALA A 162 -27.12 -44.87 6.73
CA ALA A 162 -27.12 -43.59 7.43
C ALA A 162 -25.89 -43.42 8.33
N ALA A 163 -25.54 -44.43 9.13
CA ALA A 163 -24.36 -44.40 10.00
C ALA A 163 -23.06 -44.31 9.19
N PHE A 164 -22.96 -45.06 8.09
CA PHE A 164 -21.80 -44.97 7.19
C PHE A 164 -21.63 -43.56 6.61
N ASN A 165 -22.70 -42.96 6.10
CA ASN A 165 -22.66 -41.61 5.54
C ASN A 165 -22.30 -40.57 6.60
N ALA A 166 -22.89 -40.66 7.80
CA ALA A 166 -22.54 -39.78 8.93
C ALA A 166 -21.06 -39.90 9.31
N LEU A 167 -20.49 -41.11 9.32
CA LEU A 167 -19.06 -41.32 9.58
C LEU A 167 -18.17 -40.69 8.51
N VAL A 168 -18.55 -40.80 7.23
CA VAL A 168 -17.80 -40.18 6.13
C VAL A 168 -17.80 -38.65 6.28
N GLU A 169 -18.95 -38.05 6.55
CA GLU A 169 -19.07 -36.60 6.73
C GLU A 169 -18.30 -36.09 7.97
N LEU A 170 -18.37 -36.82 9.08
CA LEU A 170 -17.61 -36.51 10.29
C LEU A 170 -16.09 -36.61 10.08
N ASP A 171 -15.62 -37.62 9.35
CA ASP A 171 -14.19 -37.80 9.04
C ASP A 171 -13.66 -36.69 8.13
N ILE A 172 -14.44 -36.27 7.13
CA ILE A 172 -14.12 -35.11 6.29
C ILE A 172 -14.04 -33.84 7.15
N ALA A 173 -15.04 -33.60 7.99
CA ALA A 173 -15.06 -32.42 8.86
C ALA A 173 -13.89 -32.40 9.85
N LEU A 174 -13.50 -33.55 10.40
CA LEU A 174 -12.35 -33.67 11.29
C LEU A 174 -11.05 -33.30 10.56
N LYS A 175 -10.82 -33.87 9.37
CA LYS A 175 -9.65 -33.54 8.54
C LYS A 175 -9.58 -32.06 8.20
N ASP A 176 -10.71 -31.46 7.83
CA ASP A 176 -10.78 -30.03 7.52
C ASP A 176 -10.61 -29.14 8.77
N ARG A 177 -11.00 -29.62 9.95
CA ARG A 177 -10.76 -28.90 11.21
C ARG A 177 -9.29 -28.95 11.60
N ILE A 178 -8.66 -30.12 11.54
CA ILE A 178 -7.23 -30.28 11.83
C ILE A 178 -6.39 -29.35 10.93
N LYS A 179 -6.65 -29.35 9.62
CA LYS A 179 -5.95 -28.45 8.69
C LYS A 179 -6.13 -26.96 9.03
N ARG A 180 -7.32 -26.56 9.46
CA ARG A 180 -7.59 -25.17 9.88
C ARG A 180 -6.84 -24.82 11.16
N ASP A 181 -6.84 -25.72 12.14
CA ASP A 181 -6.14 -25.53 13.42
C ASP A 181 -4.62 -25.47 13.21
N GLU A 182 -4.06 -26.30 12.32
CA GLU A 182 -2.65 -26.24 11.91
C GLU A 182 -2.30 -24.91 11.23
N ALA A 183 -3.10 -24.46 10.27
CA ALA A 183 -2.88 -23.19 9.58
C ALA A 183 -3.03 -21.97 10.51
N GLU A 184 -3.95 -22.03 11.47
CA GLU A 184 -4.10 -20.99 12.49
C GLU A 184 -2.90 -20.96 13.44
N ALA A 185 -2.41 -22.13 13.88
CA ALA A 185 -1.21 -22.23 14.70
C ALA A 185 0.04 -21.72 13.97
N GLU A 186 0.20 -22.02 12.68
CA GLU A 186 1.28 -21.48 11.85
C GLU A 186 1.19 -19.96 11.71
N ARG A 187 -0.01 -19.41 11.50
CA ARG A 187 -0.21 -17.95 11.43
C ARG A 187 0.15 -17.27 12.74
N ILE A 188 -0.27 -17.82 13.88
CA ILE A 188 0.06 -17.28 15.20
C ILE A 188 1.58 -17.36 15.45
N ALA A 189 2.22 -18.48 15.06
CA ALA A 189 3.67 -18.64 15.20
C ALA A 189 4.45 -17.64 14.32
N GLU A 190 4.01 -17.42 13.07
CA GLU A 190 4.64 -16.46 12.17
C GLU A 190 4.43 -15.02 12.64
N GLU A 191 3.23 -14.67 13.12
CA GLU A 191 2.95 -13.35 13.70
C GLU A 191 3.84 -13.09 14.91
N ALA A 192 3.98 -14.05 15.82
CA ALA A 192 4.89 -13.96 16.96
C ALA A 192 6.37 -13.83 16.53
N ARG A 193 6.78 -14.44 15.41
CA ARG A 193 8.13 -14.30 14.86
C ARG A 193 8.35 -12.90 14.28
N LEU A 194 7.38 -12.40 13.51
CA LEU A 194 7.43 -11.05 12.93
C LEU A 194 7.46 -9.97 14.00
N ASP A 195 6.70 -10.13 15.08
CA ASP A 195 6.70 -9.17 16.18
C ASP A 195 8.04 -9.15 16.92
N LYS A 196 8.69 -10.30 17.13
CA LYS A 196 10.07 -10.32 17.65
C LYS A 196 11.05 -9.59 16.74
N ILE A 197 10.98 -9.82 15.43
CA ILE A 197 11.84 -9.13 14.46
C ILE A 197 11.60 -7.61 14.49
N ARG A 198 10.33 -7.17 14.62
CA ARG A 198 10.01 -5.75 14.72
C ARG A 198 10.58 -5.11 15.98
N GLU A 199 10.48 -5.80 17.12
CA GLU A 199 11.07 -5.32 18.38
C GLU A 199 12.60 -5.26 18.29
N GLU A 200 13.26 -6.27 17.72
CA GLU A 200 14.71 -6.27 17.47
C GLU A 200 15.13 -5.12 16.54
N GLN A 201 14.42 -4.91 15.42
CA GLN A 201 14.70 -3.81 14.50
C GLN A 201 14.47 -2.44 15.14
N LYS A 202 13.47 -2.32 16.02
CA LYS A 202 13.21 -1.08 16.75
C LYS A 202 14.33 -0.80 17.75
N ALA A 203 14.76 -1.80 18.51
CA ALA A 203 15.89 -1.67 19.43
C ALA A 203 17.20 -1.32 18.69
N GLU A 204 17.47 -1.96 17.54
CA GLU A 204 18.65 -1.66 16.72
C GLU A 204 18.61 -0.23 16.17
N ARG A 205 17.44 0.26 15.73
CA ARG A 205 17.27 1.65 15.29
C ARG A 205 17.49 2.63 16.44
N GLU A 206 16.92 2.38 17.61
CA GLU A 206 17.12 3.22 18.80
C GLU A 206 18.61 3.26 19.21
N GLU A 207 19.32 2.13 19.15
CA GLU A 207 20.77 2.07 19.42
C GLU A 207 21.58 2.81 18.34
N ALA A 208 21.22 2.67 17.07
CA ALA A 208 21.86 3.38 15.97
C ALA A 208 21.64 4.90 16.06
N GLU A 209 20.43 5.35 16.37
CA GLU A 209 20.11 6.76 16.60
C GLU A 209 20.88 7.32 17.81
N ALA A 210 20.96 6.56 18.91
CA ALA A 210 21.76 6.96 20.08
C ALA A 210 23.25 7.09 19.76
N LYS A 211 23.82 6.13 19.01
CA LYS A 211 25.23 6.20 18.55
C LYS A 211 25.45 7.38 17.60
N GLN A 212 24.52 7.65 16.69
CA GLN A 212 24.63 8.78 15.78
C GLN A 212 24.62 10.11 16.55
N LEU A 213 23.73 10.25 17.54
CA LEU A 213 23.68 11.43 18.40
C LEU A 213 24.98 11.62 19.20
N GLU A 214 25.58 10.53 19.70
CA GLU A 214 26.87 10.56 20.41
C GLU A 214 28.01 10.99 19.47
N LEU A 215 28.05 10.45 18.25
CA LEU A 215 29.04 10.83 17.24
C LEU A 215 28.89 12.30 16.83
N ASP A 216 27.67 12.78 16.60
CA ASP A 216 27.39 14.17 16.24
C ASP A 216 27.80 15.12 17.37
N SER A 217 27.51 14.77 18.64
CA SER A 217 27.96 15.53 19.81
C SER A 217 29.49 15.56 19.92
N ARG A 218 30.15 14.43 19.66
CA ARG A 218 31.62 14.35 19.69
C ARG A 218 32.25 15.16 18.56
N GLN A 219 31.66 15.13 17.37
CA GLN A 219 32.11 15.94 16.25
C GLN A 219 31.96 17.43 16.57
N ALA A 220 30.83 17.85 17.14
CA ALA A 220 30.64 19.23 17.57
C ALA A 220 31.68 19.67 18.62
N GLN A 221 32.05 18.80 19.57
CA GLN A 221 33.14 19.09 20.53
C GLN A 221 34.51 19.19 19.83
N ILE A 222 34.78 18.34 18.85
CA ILE A 222 36.02 18.41 18.04
C ILE A 222 36.05 19.72 17.26
N ASP A 223 34.94 20.13 16.66
CA ASP A 223 34.85 21.37 15.89
C ASP A 223 35.06 22.61 16.78
N VAL A 224 34.46 22.62 17.98
CA VAL A 224 34.68 23.68 18.99
C VAL A 224 36.15 23.72 19.41
N THR A 225 36.75 22.58 19.75
CA THR A 225 38.16 22.54 20.18
C THR A 225 39.12 22.91 19.05
N MET A 226 38.82 22.53 17.79
CA MET A 226 39.56 22.96 16.61
C MET A 226 39.46 24.47 16.40
N GLN A 227 38.28 25.06 16.60
CA GLN A 227 38.07 26.50 16.48
C GLN A 227 38.79 27.27 17.59
N GLU A 228 38.74 26.79 18.83
CA GLU A 228 39.53 27.33 19.94
C GLU A 228 41.03 27.25 19.66
N LEU A 229 41.50 26.12 19.14
CA LEU A 229 42.92 25.93 18.79
C LEU A 229 43.34 26.81 17.60
N ALA A 230 42.46 27.04 16.62
CA ALA A 230 42.69 27.94 15.50
C ALA A 230 42.75 29.40 15.98
N ASN A 231 41.82 29.81 16.85
CA ASN A 231 41.81 31.14 17.47
C ASN A 231 43.08 31.35 18.32
N ALA A 232 43.43 30.39 19.17
CA ALA A 232 44.65 30.44 19.97
C ALA A 232 45.91 30.54 19.10
N LYS A 233 45.98 29.78 17.98
CA LYS A 233 47.09 29.90 17.02
C LYS A 233 47.13 31.26 16.34
N ALA A 234 45.99 31.83 15.96
CA ALA A 234 45.91 33.15 15.35
C ALA A 234 46.34 34.25 16.33
N GLU A 235 45.92 34.17 17.60
CA GLU A 235 46.37 35.06 18.67
C GLU A 235 47.88 34.95 18.90
N LEU A 236 48.42 33.74 18.96
CA LEU A 236 49.85 33.50 19.11
C LEU A 236 50.65 33.99 17.89
N GLU A 237 50.09 33.92 16.68
CA GLU A 237 50.71 34.45 15.47
C GLU A 237 50.68 35.98 15.44
N VAL A 238 49.59 36.61 15.88
CA VAL A 238 49.51 38.08 16.06
C VAL A 238 50.48 38.53 17.15
N GLU A 239 50.59 37.80 18.26
CA GLU A 239 51.56 38.10 19.33
C GLU A 239 53.01 37.94 18.84
N LYS A 240 53.29 36.89 18.04
CA LYS A 240 54.60 36.72 17.40
C LYS A 240 54.91 37.83 16.40
N LYS A 241 53.97 38.19 15.53
CA LYS A 241 54.14 39.28 14.56
C LYS A 241 54.31 40.63 15.24
N THR A 242 53.55 40.92 16.29
CA THR A 242 53.71 42.16 17.07
C THR A 242 55.02 42.18 17.87
N ALA A 243 55.48 41.04 18.39
CA ALA A 243 56.79 40.94 19.03
C ALA A 243 57.95 41.04 18.02
N GLU A 244 57.81 40.47 16.82
CA GLU A 244 58.77 40.59 15.72
C GLU A 244 58.79 42.02 15.18
N ASP A 245 57.65 42.65 14.95
CA ASP A 245 57.54 44.06 14.53
C ASP A 245 58.11 45.00 15.59
N LYS A 246 57.93 44.70 16.88
CA LYS A 246 58.55 45.45 17.98
C LYS A 246 60.07 45.29 17.97
N LYS A 247 60.58 44.07 17.76
CA LYS A 247 62.03 43.83 17.62
C LYS A 247 62.61 44.49 16.37
N ILE A 248 61.87 44.49 15.25
CA ILE A 248 62.27 45.15 14.00
C ILE A 248 62.25 46.67 14.19
N ARG A 249 61.24 47.24 14.86
CA ARG A 249 61.20 48.68 15.21
C ARG A 249 62.32 49.07 16.17
N GLU A 250 62.59 48.27 17.20
CA GLU A 250 63.69 48.53 18.14
C GLU A 250 65.06 48.39 17.46
N ALA A 251 65.22 47.44 16.53
CA ALA A 251 66.42 47.29 15.72
C ALA A 251 66.58 48.45 14.73
N PHE A 252 65.50 48.88 14.08
CA PHE A 252 65.47 50.02 13.17
C PHE A 252 65.72 51.33 13.89
N GLU A 253 65.17 51.53 15.10
CA GLU A 253 65.41 52.73 15.90
C GLU A 253 66.85 52.78 16.44
N LYS A 254 67.44 51.63 16.78
CA LYS A 254 68.87 51.53 17.10
C LYS A 254 69.75 51.79 15.89
N TYR A 255 69.43 51.23 14.73
CA TYR A 255 70.14 51.50 13.49
C TYR A 255 70.02 52.96 13.07
N ALA A 256 68.83 53.57 13.17
CA ALA A 256 68.62 54.98 12.84
C ALA A 256 69.32 55.92 13.82
N LYS A 257 69.39 55.59 15.12
CA LYS A 257 70.19 56.35 16.10
C LYS A 257 71.69 56.21 15.85
N GLU A 258 72.14 55.03 15.48
CA GLU A 258 73.55 54.79 15.15
C GLU A 258 73.95 55.44 13.81
N GLU A 259 73.08 55.39 12.81
CA GLU A 259 73.28 56.04 11.52
C GLU A 259 73.19 57.57 11.66
N ALA A 260 72.30 58.10 12.49
CA ALA A 260 72.28 59.52 12.85
C ALA A 260 73.54 59.93 13.65
N ARG A 261 74.10 59.06 14.49
CA ARG A 261 75.36 59.29 15.20
C ARG A 261 76.55 59.28 14.24
N ILE A 262 76.60 58.32 13.32
CA ILE A 262 77.64 58.21 12.29
C ILE A 262 77.53 59.38 11.29
N GLN A 263 76.31 59.80 10.94
CA GLN A 263 76.08 60.95 10.07
C GLN A 263 76.43 62.26 10.78
N ALA A 264 76.08 62.42 12.06
CA ALA A 264 76.52 63.56 12.86
C ALA A 264 78.05 63.57 13.07
N GLU A 265 78.70 62.41 13.18
CA GLU A 265 80.17 62.29 13.28
C GLU A 265 80.84 62.58 11.93
N LYS A 266 80.25 62.15 10.81
CA LYS A 266 80.70 62.47 9.45
C LYS A 266 80.50 63.94 9.12
N ASP A 267 79.35 64.53 9.46
CA ASP A 267 79.08 65.94 9.25
C ASP A 267 79.94 66.83 10.17
N ALA A 268 80.25 66.37 11.39
CA ALA A 268 81.21 67.04 12.27
C ALA A 268 82.66 66.93 11.75
N LYS A 269 83.06 65.77 11.22
CA LYS A 269 84.38 65.60 10.57
C LYS A 269 84.50 66.38 9.26
N GLU A 270 83.47 66.42 8.44
CA GLU A 270 83.48 67.16 7.16
C GLU A 270 83.43 68.68 7.42
N LYS A 271 82.74 69.13 8.46
CA LYS A 271 82.79 70.52 8.91
C LYS A 271 84.18 70.88 9.49
N ALA A 272 84.79 69.99 10.27
CA ALA A 272 86.15 70.18 10.79
C ALA A 272 87.21 70.16 9.66
N GLU A 273 87.11 69.27 8.67
CA GLU A 273 88.02 69.24 7.51
C GLU A 273 87.82 70.44 6.57
N ARG A 274 86.59 70.94 6.39
CA ARG A 274 86.36 72.19 5.64
C ARG A 274 86.92 73.40 6.38
N GLU A 275 86.76 73.47 7.70
CA GLU A 275 87.32 74.56 8.52
C GLU A 275 88.86 74.48 8.59
N GLU A 276 89.45 73.27 8.64
CA GLU A 276 90.90 73.07 8.62
C GLU A 276 91.52 73.36 7.23
N LYS A 277 90.90 72.88 6.14
CA LYS A 277 91.35 73.21 4.78
C LYS A 277 91.18 74.70 4.46
N ALA A 278 90.12 75.35 4.95
CA ALA A 278 89.93 76.79 4.79
C ALA A 278 90.95 77.60 5.62
N ARG A 279 91.36 77.10 6.79
CA ARG A 279 92.42 77.73 7.61
C ARG A 279 93.80 77.57 6.97
N LEU A 280 94.15 76.37 6.51
CA LEU A 280 95.43 76.09 5.84
C LEU A 280 95.55 76.85 4.51
N ALA A 281 94.47 76.96 3.73
CA ALA A 281 94.48 77.73 2.49
C ALA A 281 94.60 79.25 2.72
N LYS A 282 94.05 79.79 3.83
CA LYS A 282 94.27 81.19 4.23
C LYS A 282 95.69 81.43 4.74
N GLU A 283 96.26 80.48 5.46
CA GLU A 283 97.62 80.61 6.04
C GLU A 283 98.73 80.45 4.99
N GLU A 284 98.51 79.64 3.93
CA GLU A 284 99.41 79.56 2.76
C GLU A 284 99.29 80.77 1.84
N ALA A 285 98.09 81.32 1.64
CA ALA A 285 97.89 82.53 0.84
C ALA A 285 98.53 83.77 1.49
N GLU A 286 98.39 83.93 2.82
CA GLU A 286 99.01 85.03 3.56
C GLU A 286 100.55 84.91 3.64
N LYS A 287 101.12 83.70 3.68
CA LYS A 287 102.58 83.51 3.64
C LYS A 287 103.18 83.69 2.24
N ALA A 288 102.45 83.34 1.17
CA ALA A 288 102.90 83.53 -0.20
C ALA A 288 102.83 84.99 -0.66
N GLU A 289 101.89 85.78 -0.14
CA GLU A 289 101.77 87.21 -0.45
C GLU A 289 102.82 88.05 0.31
N LYS A 290 103.10 87.70 1.58
CA LYS A 290 104.12 88.39 2.39
C LYS A 290 105.56 88.16 1.88
N ALA A 291 105.85 86.99 1.31
CA ALA A 291 107.15 86.67 0.72
C ALA A 291 107.41 87.34 -0.65
N LYS A 292 106.35 87.75 -1.38
CA LYS A 292 106.49 88.49 -2.65
C LYS A 292 106.70 89.99 -2.47
N LEU A 293 106.15 90.58 -1.39
CA LEU A 293 106.35 91.99 -1.06
C LEU A 293 107.75 92.30 -0.49
N GLU A 294 108.44 91.31 0.06
CA GLU A 294 109.80 91.48 0.64
C GLU A 294 110.93 91.29 -0.39
N ALA A 295 110.64 90.68 -1.56
CA ALA A 295 111.63 90.43 -2.63
C ALA A 295 111.75 91.56 -3.67
N LEU A 296 110.84 92.55 -3.67
CA LEU A 296 110.82 93.68 -4.63
C LEU A 296 111.48 94.96 -4.09
N GLN A 297 111.97 94.95 -2.85
CA GLN A 297 112.69 96.08 -2.23
C GLN A 297 113.99 96.51 -2.95
N PRO A 298 114.85 95.61 -3.48
CA PRO A 298 116.16 96.02 -3.99
C PRO A 298 116.13 96.85 -5.29
N ASP A 299 115.09 96.71 -6.11
CA ASP A 299 114.97 97.41 -7.40
C ASP A 299 114.35 98.81 -7.26
N ARG A 300 113.52 99.05 -6.23
CA ARG A 300 112.92 100.36 -5.95
C ARG A 300 113.97 101.37 -5.48
N ASP A 301 114.86 100.95 -4.60
CA ASP A 301 115.88 101.81 -3.99
C ASP A 301 116.96 102.24 -5.01
N LYS A 302 117.28 101.39 -5.99
CA LYS A 302 118.24 101.72 -7.07
C LYS A 302 117.67 102.73 -8.08
N LEU A 303 116.38 102.64 -8.42
CA LEU A 303 115.75 103.59 -9.34
C LEU A 303 115.57 104.97 -8.69
N GLU A 304 115.28 105.02 -7.39
CA GLU A 304 115.19 106.28 -6.65
C GLU A 304 116.57 106.93 -6.46
N ALA A 305 117.63 106.15 -6.23
CA ALA A 305 119.00 106.66 -6.17
C ALA A 305 119.48 107.24 -7.52
N TRP A 306 119.24 106.53 -8.63
CA TRP A 306 119.65 106.99 -9.97
C TRP A 306 118.87 108.24 -10.43
N ALA A 307 117.57 108.31 -10.13
CA ALA A 307 116.76 109.49 -10.44
C ALA A 307 117.24 110.74 -9.68
N ASN A 308 117.62 110.59 -8.41
CA ASN A 308 118.16 111.69 -7.62
C ASN A 308 119.58 112.11 -8.06
N GLU A 309 120.41 111.18 -8.53
CA GLU A 309 121.75 111.48 -9.06
C GLU A 309 121.70 112.33 -10.34
N ILE A 310 120.66 112.14 -11.18
CA ILE A 310 120.46 112.97 -12.38
C ILE A 310 119.94 114.37 -12.04
N LEU A 311 119.09 114.51 -11.03
CA LEU A 311 118.52 115.80 -10.63
C LEU A 311 119.57 116.73 -9.99
N ASP A 312 120.61 116.19 -9.38
CA ASP A 312 121.65 116.97 -8.68
C ASP A 312 122.85 117.34 -9.58
N MET A 313 122.88 116.89 -10.84
CA MET A 313 123.91 117.27 -11.80
C MET A 313 123.77 118.75 -12.22
N ARG A 314 124.51 119.63 -11.53
CA ARG A 314 124.58 121.05 -11.87
C ARG A 314 125.46 121.30 -13.11
N PRO A 315 124.97 122.07 -14.10
CA PRO A 315 125.71 122.34 -15.31
C PRO A 315 126.94 123.23 -15.02
N PRO A 316 128.04 123.04 -15.76
CA PRO A 316 129.24 123.86 -15.60
C PRO A 316 128.97 125.34 -15.92
N LYS A 317 129.73 126.25 -15.30
CA LYS A 317 129.63 127.70 -15.56
C LYS A 317 129.98 127.99 -17.02
N LEU A 318 128.98 128.35 -17.82
CA LEU A 318 129.15 128.73 -19.23
C LEU A 318 129.12 130.26 -19.36
N GLU A 319 130.17 130.83 -19.94
CA GLU A 319 130.34 132.30 -20.04
C GLU A 319 129.51 132.93 -21.17
N SER A 320 129.06 132.14 -22.16
CA SER A 320 128.25 132.60 -23.29
C SER A 320 126.74 132.51 -23.02
N ILE A 321 126.01 133.62 -23.25
CA ILE A 321 124.55 133.69 -23.10
C ILE A 321 123.83 132.70 -24.04
N ALA A 322 124.35 132.50 -25.25
CA ALA A 322 123.78 131.56 -26.21
C ALA A 322 123.92 130.09 -25.73
N ALA A 323 125.04 129.76 -25.08
CA ALA A 323 125.26 128.43 -24.52
C ALA A 323 124.37 128.14 -23.31
N LYS A 324 124.13 129.14 -22.44
CA LYS A 324 123.20 129.02 -21.32
C LYS A 324 121.78 128.68 -21.76
N LYS A 325 121.30 129.32 -22.83
CA LYS A 325 119.92 129.14 -23.30
C LYS A 325 119.65 127.74 -23.85
N ILE A 326 120.66 127.10 -24.44
CA ILE A 326 120.57 125.70 -24.91
C ILE A 326 120.59 124.73 -23.72
N ALA A 327 121.46 124.98 -22.72
CA ALA A 327 121.55 124.16 -21.52
C ALA A 327 120.24 124.18 -20.70
N ASP A 328 119.63 125.36 -20.51
CA ASP A 328 118.39 125.49 -19.73
C ASP A 328 117.21 124.74 -20.36
N ASN A 329 117.10 124.74 -21.70
CA ASN A 329 116.05 123.99 -22.39
C ASN A 329 116.23 122.47 -22.27
N MET A 330 117.47 121.96 -22.33
CA MET A 330 117.73 120.53 -22.14
C MET A 330 117.44 120.10 -20.70
N LEU A 331 117.86 120.89 -19.71
CA LEU A 331 117.61 120.61 -18.29
C LEU A 331 116.12 120.56 -17.97
N THR A 332 115.34 121.50 -18.48
CA THR A 332 113.88 121.54 -18.26
C THR A 332 113.20 120.26 -18.78
N THR A 333 113.65 119.77 -19.94
CA THR A 333 113.09 118.55 -20.54
C THR A 333 113.45 117.31 -19.73
N ILE A 334 114.68 117.22 -19.22
CA ILE A 334 115.14 116.10 -18.38
C ILE A 334 114.41 116.11 -17.04
N PHE A 335 114.23 117.28 -16.41
CA PHE A 335 113.53 117.40 -15.13
C PHE A 335 112.07 116.93 -15.20
N GLN A 336 111.38 117.21 -16.31
CA GLN A 336 110.00 116.76 -16.51
C GLN A 336 109.90 115.24 -16.67
N ALA A 337 110.85 114.62 -17.37
CA ALA A 337 110.87 113.17 -17.55
C ALA A 337 111.15 112.41 -16.25
N VAL A 338 112.12 112.89 -15.44
CA VAL A 338 112.51 112.21 -14.19
C VAL A 338 111.42 112.32 -13.12
N ASN A 339 110.77 113.48 -12.98
CA ASN A 339 109.66 113.63 -12.02
C ASN A 339 108.44 112.77 -12.36
N GLY A 340 108.17 112.51 -13.64
CA GLY A 340 107.11 111.59 -14.06
C GLY A 340 107.34 110.16 -13.59
N LEU A 341 108.59 109.68 -13.63
CA LEU A 341 108.98 108.35 -13.17
C LEU A 341 108.84 108.19 -11.64
N LEU A 342 109.23 109.20 -10.87
CA LEU A 342 109.12 109.19 -9.41
C LEU A 342 107.65 109.17 -8.92
N ALA A 343 106.72 109.74 -9.67
CA ALA A 343 105.30 109.74 -9.29
C ALA A 343 104.65 108.34 -9.45
N GLN A 344 105.07 107.56 -10.45
CA GLN A 344 104.55 106.20 -10.65
C GLN A 344 105.11 105.21 -9.64
N SER A 345 106.33 105.41 -9.14
CA SER A 345 106.94 104.49 -8.18
C SER A 345 106.25 104.49 -6.81
N LYS A 346 105.48 105.52 -6.43
CA LYS A 346 104.81 105.62 -5.11
C LYS A 346 103.44 104.93 -5.03
N ASN A 347 102.86 104.53 -6.16
CA ASN A 347 101.54 103.88 -6.22
C ASN A 347 101.61 102.35 -6.44
N LEU A 348 102.81 101.78 -6.36
CA LEU A 348 103.14 100.35 -6.31
C LEU A 348 103.73 100.04 -4.92
#